data_AF-A0A2V7WUS5-F1
#
_entry.id   AF-A0A2V7WUS5-F1
#
_cell.length_a   1.000
_cell.length_b   1.000
_cell.length_c   1.000
_cell.angle_alpha   90.00
_cell.angle_beta   90.00
_cell.angle_gamma   90.00
#
_symmetry.space_group_name_H-M   'P 1'
#
loop_
_entity.id
_entity.type
_entity.pdbx_description
1 polymer ?
#
loop_
_entity_poly.entity_id
_entity_poly.type
_entity_poly.pdbx_seq_one_letter_code
_entity_poly.pdbx_strand_id
1 'polypeptide(L)'
;MVASAVAASRSASPRVVLTLAKGTRGAITAKVENVSDQPVALEARTYLTLARVTAEGAQEPMYWAEVNLPRLPQPSLPLRLAGKQRMEVPLDLRSVLWSPDRSGMTAGHTLARGVLPGEYELQLQVINERGAWWRSGGLTVKVSTGGGLTF
;
A
#
# COMPACT_ATOMS: atom_id res chain seq x y z
N MET A 1 6.35 -49.03 -21.03
CA MET A 1 5.08 -48.37 -20.66
C MET A 1 5.40 -46.92 -20.35
N VAL A 2 4.77 -45.99 -21.07
CA VAL A 2 4.99 -44.54 -20.91
C VAL A 2 4.03 -44.05 -19.83
N ALA A 3 4.54 -43.61 -18.69
CA ALA A 3 3.72 -42.98 -17.65
C ALA A 3 3.56 -41.50 -18.00
N SER A 4 2.37 -41.15 -18.50
CA SER A 4 1.92 -39.76 -18.64
C SER A 4 1.32 -39.24 -17.34
N ALA A 5 1.79 -38.04 -16.98
CA ALA A 5 1.08 -36.92 -16.36
C ALA A 5 0.26 -37.13 -15.07
N VAL A 6 0.72 -36.48 -13.99
CA VAL A 6 -0.05 -35.38 -13.37
C VAL A 6 0.95 -34.29 -12.98
N ALA A 7 1.22 -33.36 -13.90
CA ALA A 7 1.73 -32.06 -13.47
C ALA A 7 0.58 -31.42 -12.70
N ALA A 8 0.70 -31.36 -11.38
CA ALA A 8 -0.23 -30.63 -10.55
C ALA A 8 -0.30 -29.20 -11.08
N SER A 9 -1.41 -28.85 -11.73
CA SER A 9 -1.78 -27.48 -12.06
C SER A 9 -1.79 -26.74 -10.73
N ARG A 10 -0.66 -26.09 -10.38
CA ARG A 10 -0.59 -25.20 -9.22
C ARG A 10 -1.74 -24.23 -9.41
N SER A 11 -2.75 -24.33 -8.55
CA SER A 11 -3.87 -23.40 -8.51
C SER A 11 -3.28 -22.00 -8.60
N ALA A 12 -3.52 -21.32 -9.71
CA ALA A 12 -2.98 -20.00 -9.98
C ALA A 12 -3.73 -19.00 -9.11
N SER A 13 -3.45 -18.98 -7.81
CA SER A 13 -3.97 -17.94 -6.94
C SER A 13 -3.60 -16.60 -7.58
N PRO A 14 -4.58 -15.72 -7.89
CA PRO A 14 -4.31 -14.46 -8.55
C PRO A 14 -3.26 -13.69 -7.75
N ARG A 15 -2.17 -13.32 -8.42
CA ARG A 15 -1.04 -12.64 -7.81
C ARG A 15 -1.16 -11.15 -8.09
N VAL A 16 -1.31 -10.36 -7.03
CA VAL A 16 -1.25 -8.90 -7.09
C VAL A 16 0.04 -8.44 -6.43
N VAL A 17 0.74 -7.53 -7.11
CA VAL A 17 1.97 -6.89 -6.63
C VAL A 17 1.68 -5.41 -6.39
N LEU A 18 2.12 -4.93 -5.22
CA LEU A 18 2.07 -3.52 -4.85
C LEU A 18 3.48 -2.95 -4.83
N THR A 19 3.66 -1.77 -5.41
CA THR A 19 4.94 -1.07 -5.38
C THR A 19 4.72 0.41 -5.11
N LEU A 20 5.60 1.02 -4.32
CA LEU A 20 5.69 2.47 -4.19
C LEU A 20 6.92 2.96 -4.94
N ALA A 21 6.76 4.05 -5.69
CA ALA A 21 7.85 4.77 -6.31
C ALA A 21 7.92 6.20 -5.78
N LYS A 22 9.14 6.66 -5.51
CA LYS A 22 9.40 8.04 -5.10
C LYS A 22 9.02 9.01 -6.23
N GLY A 23 8.30 10.05 -5.88
CA GLY A 23 8.04 11.20 -6.74
C GLY A 23 8.88 12.40 -6.31
N THR A 24 8.41 13.61 -6.62
CA THR A 24 9.04 14.85 -6.19
C THR A 24 8.17 15.58 -5.16
N ARG A 25 8.79 16.34 -4.25
CA ARG A 25 8.10 17.26 -3.31
C ARG A 25 7.02 16.61 -2.41
N GLY A 26 7.15 15.34 -2.05
CA GLY A 26 6.17 14.62 -1.21
C GLY A 26 5.07 13.92 -1.99
N ALA A 27 5.14 13.93 -3.33
CA ALA A 27 4.37 13.02 -4.15
C ALA A 27 5.05 11.64 -4.20
N ILE A 28 4.23 10.59 -4.27
CA ILE A 28 4.63 9.21 -4.59
C ILE A 28 3.75 8.69 -5.71
N THR A 29 4.14 7.57 -6.30
CA THR A 29 3.29 6.81 -7.20
C THR A 29 3.06 5.42 -6.62
N ALA A 30 1.81 5.08 -6.35
CA ALA A 30 1.39 3.73 -6.04
C ALA A 30 1.18 2.95 -7.33
N LYS A 31 1.76 1.75 -7.41
CA LYS A 31 1.57 0.83 -8.53
C LYS A 31 0.87 -0.42 -8.03
N VAL A 32 -0.19 -0.80 -8.74
CA VAL A 32 -0.93 -2.04 -8.49
C VAL A 32 -0.89 -2.85 -9.79
N GLU A 33 -0.35 -4.06 -9.71
CA GLU A 33 -0.17 -4.92 -10.86
C GLU A 33 -0.78 -6.30 -10.61
N ASN A 34 -1.64 -6.76 -11.51
CA ASN A 34 -2.06 -8.15 -11.56
C ASN A 34 -1.07 -8.92 -12.45
N VAL A 35 -0.18 -9.72 -11.84
CA VAL A 35 0.81 -10.49 -12.59
C VAL A 35 0.27 -11.83 -13.09
N SER A 36 -0.98 -12.17 -12.77
CA SER A 36 -1.65 -13.37 -13.30
C SER A 36 -2.29 -13.10 -14.67
N ASP A 37 -2.61 -14.16 -15.40
CA ASP A 37 -3.34 -14.10 -16.68
C ASP A 37 -4.85 -13.96 -16.48
N GLN A 38 -5.35 -14.19 -15.27
CA GLN A 38 -6.77 -14.11 -14.94
C GLN A 38 -7.13 -12.73 -14.40
N PRO A 39 -8.34 -12.22 -14.66
CA PRO A 39 -8.81 -10.97 -14.04
C PRO A 39 -8.96 -11.13 -12.52
N VAL A 40 -8.75 -10.04 -11.79
CA VAL A 40 -8.90 -9.97 -10.33
C VAL A 40 -9.76 -8.77 -9.95
N ALA A 41 -10.57 -8.93 -8.90
CA ALA A 41 -11.30 -7.85 -8.25
C ALA A 41 -10.82 -7.73 -6.80
N LEU A 42 -10.41 -6.54 -6.39
CA LEU A 42 -9.90 -6.23 -5.06
C LEU A 42 -10.95 -5.41 -4.31
N GLU A 43 -11.77 -6.12 -3.53
CA GLU A 43 -12.72 -5.56 -2.55
C GLU A 43 -11.97 -5.40 -1.22
N ALA A 44 -11.26 -4.30 -1.05
CA ALA A 44 -10.32 -4.12 0.06
C ALA A 44 -10.17 -2.65 0.42
N ARG A 45 -9.68 -2.37 1.63
CA ARG A 45 -9.25 -1.03 2.05
C ARG A 45 -7.80 -0.81 1.71
N THR A 46 -7.47 0.39 1.27
CA THR A 46 -6.10 0.79 0.95
C THR A 46 -5.56 1.72 2.01
N TYR A 47 -4.37 1.42 2.52
CA TYR A 47 -3.69 2.19 3.55
C TYR A 47 -2.28 2.56 3.10
N LEU A 48 -1.85 3.76 3.47
CA LEU A 48 -0.44 4.08 3.62
C LEU A 48 -0.06 3.92 5.09
N THR A 49 1.13 3.37 5.33
CA THR A 49 1.64 3.15 6.67
C THR A 49 3.03 3.71 6.83
N LEU A 50 3.31 4.33 7.98
CA LEU A 50 4.65 4.75 8.38
C LEU A 50 5.10 3.93 9.59
N ALA A 51 6.17 3.15 9.40
CA ALA A 51 6.90 2.48 10.45
C ALA A 51 8.15 3.30 10.78
N ARG A 52 8.43 3.56 12.07
CA ARG A 52 9.66 4.28 12.42
C ARG A 52 10.87 3.40 12.19
N VAL A 53 11.92 3.97 11.59
CA VAL A 53 13.20 3.27 11.39
C VAL A 53 14.04 3.46 12.65
N THR A 54 14.49 2.36 13.24
CA THR A 54 15.48 2.33 14.33
C THR A 54 16.75 1.62 13.89
N ALA A 55 17.76 1.52 14.77
CA ALA A 55 19.00 0.83 14.48
C ALA A 55 18.80 -0.66 14.16
N GLU A 56 17.71 -1.24 14.67
CA GLU A 56 17.29 -2.62 14.49
C GLU A 56 16.42 -2.83 13.23
N GLY A 57 16.05 -1.75 12.54
CA GLY A 57 15.21 -1.76 11.34
C GLY A 57 13.87 -1.05 11.51
N ALA A 58 12.97 -1.21 10.53
CA ALA A 58 11.62 -0.66 10.59
C ALA A 58 10.76 -1.41 11.62
N GLN A 59 10.11 -0.66 12.51
CA GLN A 59 9.19 -1.21 13.51
C GLN A 59 7.80 -1.53 12.93
N GLU A 60 6.84 -1.90 13.78
CA GLU A 60 5.45 -1.95 13.36
C GLU A 60 4.94 -0.57 12.91
N PRO A 61 3.93 -0.52 12.02
CA PRO A 61 3.29 0.73 11.61
C PRO A 61 2.79 1.56 12.80
N MET A 62 3.36 2.75 12.97
CA MET A 62 2.97 3.71 14.00
C MET A 62 1.89 4.67 13.51
N TYR A 63 1.87 4.94 12.21
CA TYR A 63 0.89 5.83 11.60
C TYR A 63 0.25 5.17 10.40
N TRP A 64 -1.05 5.41 10.28
CA TRP A 64 -1.93 4.83 9.28
C TRP A 64 -2.68 5.94 8.58
N ALA A 65 -2.88 5.78 7.29
CA ALA A 65 -3.71 6.66 6.50
C ALA A 65 -4.53 5.86 5.51
N GLU A 66 -5.85 5.87 5.65
CA GLU A 66 -6.75 5.28 4.66
C GLU A 66 -6.78 6.16 3.41
N VAL A 67 -6.57 5.55 2.25
CA VAL A 67 -6.54 6.25 0.96
C VAL A 67 -7.74 5.84 0.13
N ASN A 68 -8.73 6.73 0.08
CA ASN A 68 -9.97 6.56 -0.67
C ASN A 68 -9.92 7.34 -1.98
N LEU A 69 -9.11 6.87 -2.94
CA LEU A 69 -9.01 7.48 -4.27
C LEU A 69 -9.57 6.57 -5.35
N PRO A 70 -10.21 7.14 -6.39
CA PRO A 70 -10.55 6.38 -7.59
C PRO A 70 -9.31 5.68 -8.12
N ARG A 71 -9.45 4.42 -8.54
CA ARG A 71 -8.35 3.56 -9.00
C ARG A 71 -7.45 3.01 -7.90
N LEU A 72 -7.85 3.06 -6.63
CA LEU A 72 -7.31 2.17 -5.60
C LEU A 72 -8.41 1.25 -5.08
N PRO A 73 -8.06 0.07 -4.53
CA PRO A 73 -9.05 -0.80 -3.89
C PRO A 73 -9.83 -0.06 -2.81
N GLN A 74 -11.15 -0.14 -2.88
CA GLN A 74 -12.07 0.34 -1.86
C GLN A 74 -13.17 -0.71 -1.64
N PRO A 75 -13.74 -0.84 -0.42
CA PRO A 75 -14.84 -1.78 -0.16
C PRO A 75 -16.07 -1.50 -1.01
N SER A 76 -16.44 -0.23 -1.18
CA SER A 76 -17.63 0.19 -1.94
C SER A 76 -17.40 0.23 -3.45
N LEU A 77 -16.15 0.33 -3.90
CA LEU A 77 -15.78 0.37 -5.31
C LEU A 77 -14.55 -0.53 -5.54
N PRO A 78 -14.77 -1.82 -5.79
CA PRO A 78 -13.69 -2.78 -5.99
C PRO A 78 -12.79 -2.39 -7.15
N LEU A 79 -11.47 -2.48 -6.94
CA LEU A 79 -10.53 -2.31 -8.04
C LEU A 79 -10.53 -3.57 -8.91
N ARG A 80 -10.92 -3.43 -10.19
CA ARG A 80 -10.88 -4.51 -11.17
C ARG A 80 -9.64 -4.37 -12.05
N LEU A 81 -8.84 -5.42 -12.13
CA LEU A 81 -7.67 -5.51 -12.99
C LEU A 81 -7.80 -6.72 -13.90
N ALA A 82 -7.67 -6.51 -15.21
CA ALA A 82 -7.51 -7.59 -16.17
C ALA A 82 -6.20 -8.36 -15.91
N GLY A 83 -6.06 -9.54 -16.53
CA GLY A 83 -4.80 -10.28 -16.53
C GLY A 83 -3.66 -9.41 -17.07
N LYS A 84 -2.50 -9.45 -16.41
CA LYS A 84 -1.29 -8.66 -16.73
C LYS A 84 -1.49 -7.14 -16.71
N GLN A 85 -2.62 -6.64 -16.18
CA GLN A 85 -2.85 -5.21 -16.12
C GLN A 85 -2.01 -4.58 -15.00
N ARG A 86 -1.37 -3.47 -15.34
CA ARG A 86 -0.72 -2.55 -14.40
C ARG A 86 -1.48 -1.24 -14.35
N MET A 87 -1.51 -0.65 -13.17
CA MET A 87 -2.06 0.68 -12.95
C MET A 87 -1.15 1.49 -12.04
N GLU A 88 -1.08 2.79 -12.31
CA GLU A 88 -0.28 3.74 -11.54
C GLU A 88 -1.19 4.87 -11.04
N VAL A 89 -1.06 5.19 -9.75
CA VAL A 89 -1.88 6.19 -9.08
C VAL A 89 -0.94 7.17 -8.38
N PRO A 90 -0.85 8.43 -8.83
CA PRO A 90 -0.10 9.45 -8.12
C PRO A 90 -0.83 9.80 -6.80
N LEU A 91 -0.06 9.92 -5.73
CA LEU A 91 -0.54 10.27 -4.40
C LEU A 91 0.26 11.47 -3.88
N ASP A 92 -0.43 12.49 -3.39
CA ASP A 92 0.19 13.57 -2.63
C ASP A 92 0.08 13.27 -1.13
N LEU A 93 1.20 12.99 -0.49
CA LEU A 93 1.24 12.63 0.93
C LEU A 93 0.84 13.81 1.83
N ARG A 94 0.86 15.06 1.34
CA ARG A 94 0.45 16.24 2.09
C ARG A 94 -1.07 16.34 2.28
N SER A 95 -1.85 15.80 1.33
CA SER A 95 -3.31 15.79 1.40
C SER A 95 -3.87 14.58 2.14
N VAL A 96 -3.01 13.63 2.50
CA VAL A 96 -3.39 12.42 3.23
C VAL A 96 -3.49 12.71 4.73
N LEU A 97 -4.52 12.15 5.36
CA LEU A 97 -4.76 12.26 6.79
C LEU A 97 -4.22 11.02 7.52
N TRP A 98 -3.33 11.26 8.47
CA TRP A 98 -2.60 10.27 9.24
C TRP A 98 -3.15 10.15 10.65
N SER A 99 -3.32 8.92 11.12
CA SER A 99 -3.80 8.56 12.44
C SER A 99 -2.77 7.64 13.13
N PRO A 100 -2.62 7.70 14.46
CA PRO A 100 -1.80 6.74 15.21
C PRO A 100 -2.40 5.33 15.25
N ASP A 101 -3.63 5.15 14.78
CA ASP A 101 -4.29 3.85 14.72
C ASP A 101 -4.97 3.58 13.37
N ARG A 102 -5.08 2.30 13.04
CA ARG A 102 -5.75 1.83 11.81
C ARG A 102 -7.27 1.93 11.87
N SER A 103 -7.87 1.93 13.07
CA SER A 103 -9.32 1.75 13.26
C SER A 103 -10.14 2.94 12.76
N GLY A 104 -9.50 4.10 12.55
CA GLY A 104 -10.17 5.33 12.15
C GLY A 104 -10.96 5.98 13.28
N MET A 105 -10.80 5.50 14.52
CA MET A 105 -11.42 6.10 15.71
C MET A 105 -10.69 7.38 16.13
N THR A 106 -9.37 7.46 15.95
CA THR A 106 -8.64 8.72 16.13
C THR A 106 -8.77 9.59 14.89
N ALA A 107 -9.01 10.89 15.11
CA ALA A 107 -9.06 11.86 14.03
C ALA A 107 -7.74 11.89 13.25
N GLY A 108 -7.83 11.75 11.94
CA GLY A 108 -6.67 11.88 11.06
C GLY A 108 -6.20 13.34 10.97
N HIS A 109 -4.89 13.53 10.89
CA HIS A 109 -4.25 14.84 10.77
C HIS A 109 -3.27 14.84 9.60
N THR A 110 -3.03 16.02 9.00
CA THR A 110 -1.98 16.15 7.99
C THR A 110 -0.62 15.78 8.58
N LEU A 111 0.35 15.40 7.74
CA LEU A 111 1.71 15.03 8.18
C LEU A 111 2.32 16.01 9.19
N ALA A 112 2.13 17.31 8.96
CA ALA A 112 2.68 18.38 9.81
C ALA A 112 2.18 18.35 11.26
N ARG A 113 1.03 17.73 11.51
CA ARG A 113 0.39 17.68 12.83
C ARG A 113 0.26 16.27 13.38
N GLY A 114 0.10 15.28 12.51
CA GLY A 114 -0.20 13.90 12.89
C GLY A 114 1.03 13.01 13.05
N VAL A 115 2.17 13.40 12.47
CA VAL A 115 3.37 12.54 12.41
C VAL A 115 4.56 13.26 13.03
N LEU A 116 5.23 12.59 13.97
CA LEU A 116 6.43 13.14 14.58
C LEU A 116 7.57 13.21 13.56
N PRO A 117 8.47 14.21 13.65
CA PRO A 117 9.64 14.27 12.78
C PRO A 117 10.58 13.09 13.01
N GLY A 118 11.16 12.58 11.92
CA GLY A 118 12.03 11.40 11.97
C GLY A 118 12.15 10.70 10.63
N GLU A 119 12.85 9.57 10.65
CA GLU A 119 12.99 8.66 9.51
C GLU A 119 12.00 7.50 9.66
N TYR A 120 11.34 7.18 8.55
CA TYR A 120 10.26 6.22 8.49
C TYR A 120 10.37 5.35 7.24
N GLU A 121 9.88 4.13 7.33
CA GLU A 121 9.57 3.30 6.20
C GLU A 121 8.10 3.48 5.82
N LEU A 122 7.87 3.99 4.61
CA LEU A 122 6.55 4.15 4.02
C LEU A 122 6.18 2.90 3.22
N GLN A 123 4.99 2.35 3.47
CA GLN A 123 4.45 1.21 2.73
C GLN A 123 3.01 1.48 2.27
N LEU A 124 2.64 0.84 1.16
CA LEU A 124 1.25 0.69 0.72
C LEU A 124 0.75 -0.67 1.17
N GLN A 125 -0.39 -0.70 1.86
CA GLN A 125 -1.06 -1.92 2.26
C GLN A 125 -2.48 -1.95 1.69
N VAL A 126 -2.90 -3.12 1.23
CA VAL A 126 -4.28 -3.39 0.82
C VAL A 126 -4.76 -4.53 1.69
N ILE A 127 -5.87 -4.34 2.40
CA ILE A 127 -6.39 -5.30 3.37
C ILE A 127 -7.86 -5.54 3.08
N ASN A 128 -8.24 -6.79 2.82
CA ASN A 128 -9.63 -7.15 2.70
C ASN A 128 -10.21 -7.65 4.04
N GLU A 129 -11.53 -7.63 4.17
CA GLU A 129 -12.23 -8.08 5.38
C GLU A 129 -12.16 -9.60 5.57
N ARG A 130 -11.75 -10.34 4.53
CA ARG A 130 -11.59 -11.80 4.52
C ARG A 130 -10.18 -12.25 4.96
N GLY A 131 -9.33 -11.32 5.42
CA GLY A 131 -7.99 -11.60 5.94
C GLY A 131 -6.87 -11.68 4.90
N ALA A 132 -7.16 -11.46 3.61
CA ALA A 132 -6.11 -11.30 2.60
C ALA A 132 -5.50 -9.90 2.71
N TRP A 133 -4.17 -9.86 2.62
CA TRP A 133 -3.40 -8.64 2.74
C TRP A 133 -2.27 -8.64 1.72
N TRP A 134 -2.06 -7.48 1.12
CA TRP A 134 -0.96 -7.20 0.21
C TRP A 134 -0.19 -6.01 0.76
N ARG A 135 1.13 -6.06 0.65
CA ARG A 135 2.02 -4.97 1.06
C ARG A 135 3.03 -4.69 -0.02
N SER A 136 3.36 -3.42 -0.22
CA SER A 136 4.52 -3.03 -1.00
C SER A 136 5.82 -3.30 -0.23
N GLY A 137 6.95 -3.23 -0.92
CA GLY A 137 8.22 -2.96 -0.25
C GLY A 137 8.20 -1.60 0.45
N GLY A 138 9.16 -1.41 1.36
CA GLY A 138 9.38 -0.16 2.07
C GLY A 138 10.05 0.90 1.22
N LEU A 139 9.58 2.14 1.35
CA LEU A 139 10.23 3.34 0.83
C LEU A 139 10.68 4.19 2.02
N THR A 140 11.99 4.36 2.20
CA THR A 140 12.53 5.24 3.24
C THR A 140 12.11 6.68 2.96
N VAL A 141 11.57 7.34 3.98
CA VAL A 141 11.16 8.74 3.95
C VAL A 141 11.59 9.45 5.23
N LYS A 142 11.88 10.73 5.12
CA LYS A 142 12.13 11.60 6.27
C LYS A 142 11.03 12.64 6.39
N VAL A 143 10.40 12.69 7.56
CA VAL A 143 9.39 13.67 7.94
C VAL A 143 10.07 14.80 8.70
N SER A 144 9.88 16.04 8.26
CA SER A 144 10.39 17.24 8.92
C SER A 144 9.36 17.85 9.88
N THR A 145 9.81 18.76 10.75
CA THR A 145 8.97 19.46 11.75
C THR A 145 7.77 20.19 11.15
N GLY A 146 7.84 20.61 9.88
CA GLY A 146 6.72 21.26 9.17
C GLY A 146 5.82 20.30 8.40
N GLY A 147 5.99 18.98 8.54
CA GLY A 147 5.30 17.97 7.74
C GLY A 147 5.80 17.83 6.30
N GLY A 148 7.01 18.34 6.02
CA GLY A 148 7.67 18.11 4.75
C GLY A 148 8.15 16.66 4.67
N LEU A 149 8.09 16.08 3.47
CA LEU A 149 8.58 14.74 3.18
C LEU A 149 9.69 14.77 2.15
N THR A 150 10.77 14.05 2.45
CA THR A 150 11.90 13.81 1.55
C THR A 150 12.20 12.31 1.45
N PHE A 151 12.73 11.89 0.31
CA PHE A 151 13.13 10.52 -0.02
C PHE A 151 14.64 10.42 -0.16
#